data_AF-A0A0R3PPS7-F1
#
_entry.id   AF-A0A0R3PPS7-F1
#
_cell.length_a   1.000
_cell.length_b   1.000
_cell.length_c   1.000
_cell.angle_alpha   90.00
_cell.angle_beta   90.00
_cell.angle_gamma   90.00
#
_symmetry.space_group_name_H-M   'P 1'
#
loop_
_entity.id
_entity.type
_entity.pdbx_description
1 polymer ?
#
loop_
_entity_poly.entity_id
_entity_poly.type
_entity_poly.pdbx_seq_one_letter_code
_entity_poly.pdbx_strand_id
1 'polypeptide(L)'
;MMGQSAMFFMLILDFLFAIIIPLRHRMFTNLHYVFYMCIPPFLFAFVTVIFCFFFMNDDLIDFCTPAQTFPRKIAFISYVVNGTNIATLMLLLSVFVAVRKSQAGAICLL
;
A
#
# COMPACT_ATOMS: atom_id res chain seq x y z
N MET A 1 -2.23 -5.17 -10.63
CA MET A 1 -2.16 -3.80 -10.07
C MET A 1 -2.79 -3.67 -8.68
N MET A 2 -3.96 -4.26 -8.42
CA MET A 2 -4.70 -4.11 -7.15
C MET A 2 -3.91 -4.54 -5.90
N GLY A 3 -3.39 -5.78 -5.88
CA GLY A 3 -2.56 -6.25 -4.77
C GLY A 3 -1.23 -5.51 -4.63
N GLN A 4 -0.67 -5.02 -5.74
CA GLN A 4 0.60 -4.29 -5.74
C GLN A 4 0.47 -2.94 -5.02
N SER A 5 -0.63 -2.21 -5.22
CA SER A 5 -0.90 -0.95 -4.50
C SER A 5 -0.90 -1.14 -2.98
N ALA A 6 -1.61 -2.17 -2.50
CA ALA A 6 -1.66 -2.49 -1.07
C ALA A 6 -0.30 -2.93 -0.51
N MET A 7 0.50 -3.65 -1.31
CA MET A 7 1.87 -4.03 -0.93
C MET A 7 2.78 -2.80 -0.77
N PHE A 8 2.75 -1.86 -1.72
CA PHE A 8 3.55 -0.64 -1.63
C PHE A 8 3.17 0.21 -0.41
N PHE A 9 1.88 0.30 -0.10
CA PHE A 9 1.38 0.98 1.09
C PHE A 9 1.96 0.37 2.38
N MET A 10 1.85 -0.96 2.54
CA MET A 10 2.37 -1.65 3.73
C MET A 10 3.90 -1.55 3.85
N LEU A 11 4.60 -1.60 2.72
CA LEU A 11 6.06 -1.50 2.70
C LEU A 11 6.54 -0.11 3.15
N ILE A 12 5.87 0.96 2.73
CA ILE A 12 6.22 2.32 3.15
C ILE A 12 5.81 2.57 4.61
N LEU A 13 4.72 1.97 5.09
CA LEU A 13 4.38 1.97 6.51
C LEU A 13 5.47 1.31 7.35
N ASP A 14 6.01 0.17 6.91
CA ASP A 14 7.11 -0.52 7.58
C ASP A 14 8.36 0.38 7.66
N PHE A 15 8.72 1.05 6.56
CA PHE A 15 9.80 2.04 6.57
C PHE A 15 9.54 3.19 7.54
N LEU A 16 8.31 3.70 7.62
CA LEU A 16 7.95 4.76 8.55
C LEU A 16 8.12 4.29 10.00
N PHE A 17 7.69 3.06 10.33
CA PHE A 17 7.93 2.48 11.65
C PHE A 17 9.42 2.29 11.95
N ALA A 18 10.22 1.92 10.95
CA ALA A 18 11.67 1.78 11.10
C ALA A 18 12.35 3.11 11.44
N ILE A 19 11.87 4.21 10.86
CA ILE A 19 12.42 5.56 11.07
C ILE A 19 11.96 6.16 12.40
N ILE A 20 10.68 6.00 12.76
CA ILE A 20 10.13 6.60 13.99
C ILE A 20 10.60 5.83 15.24
N ILE A 21 10.69 4.49 15.17
CA ILE A 21 11.02 3.65 16.34
C ILE A 21 12.14 2.65 15.98
N PRO A 22 13.38 3.13 15.72
CA PRO A 22 14.47 2.28 15.27
C PRO A 22 14.85 1.18 16.28
N LEU A 23 14.72 1.48 17.59
CA LEU A 23 15.05 0.55 18.68
C LEU A 23 14.04 -0.59 18.81
N ARG A 24 12.74 -0.34 18.58
CA ARG A 24 11.69 -1.38 18.68
C ARG A 24 11.61 -2.22 17.41
N HIS A 25 11.84 -1.60 16.24
CA HIS A 25 11.85 -2.33 14.98
C HIS A 25 13.02 -3.33 14.90
N ARG A 26 14.20 -3.00 15.45
CA ARG A 26 15.34 -3.93 15.51
C ARG A 26 15.09 -5.16 16.38
N MET A 27 14.20 -5.05 17.38
CA MET A 27 13.75 -6.16 18.22
C MET A 27 12.65 -7.01 17.56
N PHE A 28 12.04 -6.52 16.47
CA PHE A 28 10.95 -7.16 15.73
C PHE A 28 11.44 -8.07 14.59
N THR A 29 12.63 -8.65 14.70
CA THR A 29 13.18 -9.65 13.77
C THR A 29 12.54 -11.03 14.01
N ASN A 30 11.26 -11.17 13.70
CA ASN A 30 10.55 -12.44 13.69
C ASN A 30 9.83 -12.67 12.37
N LEU A 31 9.98 -13.87 11.77
CA LEU A 31 9.21 -14.32 10.59
C LEU A 31 7.70 -14.06 10.73
N HIS A 32 7.19 -14.19 11.96
CA HIS A 32 5.80 -13.90 12.30
C HIS A 32 5.38 -12.46 12.00
N TYR A 33 6.23 -11.47 12.26
CA TYR A 33 5.93 -10.05 11.98
C TYR A 33 5.75 -9.81 10.47
N VAL A 34 6.67 -10.34 9.67
CA VAL A 34 6.59 -10.25 8.20
C VAL A 34 5.34 -10.93 7.70
N PHE A 35 5.00 -12.10 8.25
CA PHE A 35 3.78 -12.82 7.89
C PHE A 35 2.52 -11.97 8.19
N TYR A 36 2.43 -11.35 9.37
CA TYR A 36 1.31 -10.48 9.72
C TYR A 36 1.21 -9.25 8.82
N MET A 37 2.33 -8.64 8.42
CA MET A 37 2.32 -7.49 7.50
C MET A 37 1.93 -7.86 6.07
N CYS A 38 2.17 -9.10 5.63
CA CYS A 38 1.75 -9.58 4.33
C CYS A 38 0.27 -10.00 4.27
N ILE A 39 -0.36 -10.39 5.38
CA ILE A 39 -1.77 -10.84 5.38
C ILE A 39 -2.72 -9.80 4.77
N PRO A 40 -2.70 -8.50 5.15
CA PRO A 40 -3.62 -7.50 4.60
C PRO A 40 -3.59 -7.35 3.07
N PRO A 41 -2.43 -7.19 2.39
CA PRO A 41 -2.41 -7.07 0.94
C PRO A 41 -2.84 -8.35 0.23
N PHE A 42 -2.53 -9.53 0.78
CA PHE A 42 -3.00 -10.80 0.23
C PHE A 42 -4.52 -10.96 0.36
N LEU A 43 -5.08 -10.64 1.54
CA LEU A 43 -6.51 -10.71 1.78
C LEU A 43 -7.27 -9.73 0.88
N PHE A 44 -6.77 -8.49 0.75
CA PHE A 44 -7.34 -7.48 -0.13
C PHE A 44 -7.34 -7.94 -1.60
N ALA A 45 -6.22 -8.51 -2.06
CA ALA A 45 -6.13 -9.03 -3.42
C ALA A 45 -7.10 -10.20 -3.64
N PHE A 46 -7.17 -11.15 -2.69
CA PHE A 46 -8.03 -12.32 -2.77
C PHE A 46 -9.52 -11.94 -2.82
N VAL A 47 -9.97 -11.08 -1.91
CA VAL A 47 -11.34 -10.56 -1.89
C VAL A 47 -11.65 -9.87 -3.22
N THR A 48 -10.76 -9.00 -3.69
CA THR A 48 -10.95 -8.29 -4.96
C THR A 48 -11.12 -9.26 -6.13
N VAL A 49 -10.31 -10.31 -6.23
CA VAL A 49 -10.42 -11.32 -7.28
C VAL A 49 -11.75 -12.06 -7.22
N ILE A 50 -12.19 -12.47 -6.02
CA ILE A 50 -13.49 -13.13 -5.83
C ILE A 50 -14.64 -12.22 -6.28
N PHE A 51 -14.64 -10.96 -5.84
CA PHE A 51 -15.66 -10.01 -6.25
C PHE A 51 -15.65 -9.76 -7.76
N CYS A 52 -14.47 -9.67 -8.38
CA CYS A 52 -14.37 -9.53 -9.82
C CYS A 52 -14.95 -10.75 -10.54
N PHE A 53 -14.71 -11.97 -10.03
CA PHE A 53 -15.25 -13.19 -10.62
C PHE A 53 -16.78 -13.26 -10.57
N PHE A 54 -17.40 -12.89 -9.44
CA PHE A 54 -18.86 -12.92 -9.29
C PHE A 54 -19.60 -11.81 -10.03
N PHE A 55 -18.98 -10.65 -10.19
CA PHE A 55 -19.59 -9.46 -10.81
C PHE A 55 -19.06 -9.16 -12.21
N MET A 56 -18.31 -10.08 -12.81
CA MET A 56 -17.88 -9.98 -14.20
C MET A 56 -19.14 -10.03 -15.09
N ASN A 57 -19.30 -9.03 -15.96
CA ASN A 57 -20.39 -8.99 -16.92
C ASN A 57 -19.81 -9.00 -18.34
N ASP A 58 -20.51 -9.61 -19.28
CA ASP A 58 -20.10 -9.73 -20.69
C ASP A 58 -20.36 -8.45 -21.51
N ASP A 59 -20.50 -7.30 -20.84
CA ASP A 59 -20.74 -6.02 -21.50
C ASP A 59 -19.51 -5.56 -22.28
N LEU A 60 -19.75 -4.83 -23.38
CA LEU A 60 -18.70 -4.17 -24.16
C LEU A 60 -17.88 -3.23 -23.26
N ILE A 61 -16.56 -3.36 -23.35
CA ILE A 61 -15.63 -2.57 -22.54
C ILE A 61 -15.60 -1.13 -23.10
N ASP A 62 -16.32 -0.22 -22.45
CA ASP A 62 -16.37 1.20 -22.82
C ASP A 62 -15.07 1.98 -22.53
N PHE A 63 -14.14 1.40 -21.77
CA PHE A 63 -12.90 2.08 -21.35
C PHE A 63 -11.66 1.53 -22.07
N CYS A 64 -10.89 2.44 -22.70
CA CYS A 64 -9.62 2.11 -23.37
C CYS A 64 -8.46 1.74 -22.41
N THR A 65 -8.65 1.85 -21.09
CA THR A 65 -7.62 1.45 -20.12
C THR A 65 -8.06 0.18 -19.39
N PRO A 66 -7.33 -0.95 -19.52
CA PRO A 66 -7.69 -2.23 -18.87
C PRO A 66 -7.69 -2.12 -17.33
N ALA A 67 -7.09 -1.06 -16.77
CA ALA A 67 -7.02 -0.81 -15.34
C ALA A 67 -8.33 -0.23 -14.74
N GLN A 68 -9.25 0.32 -15.57
CA GLN A 68 -10.50 0.93 -15.14
C GLN A 68 -11.75 0.25 -15.71
N THR A 69 -11.62 -0.92 -16.33
CA THR A 69 -12.73 -1.64 -16.98
C THR A 69 -13.69 -2.32 -15.99
N PHE A 70 -13.77 -1.83 -14.76
CA PHE A 70 -14.64 -2.40 -13.75
C PHE A 70 -16.10 -2.03 -14.04
N PRO A 71 -17.03 -3.00 -14.06
CA PRO A 71 -18.45 -2.70 -14.16
C PRO A 71 -18.85 -1.74 -13.05
N ARG A 72 -19.82 -0.86 -13.34
CA ARG A 72 -20.22 0.27 -12.47
C ARG A 72 -20.53 -0.16 -11.03
N LYS A 73 -20.96 -1.41 -10.84
CA LYS A 73 -21.24 -2.02 -9.53
C LYS A 73 -20.00 -2.25 -8.67
N ILE A 74 -18.83 -2.50 -9.27
CA ILE A 74 -17.55 -2.73 -8.58
C ILE A 74 -16.53 -1.60 -8.82
N ALA A 75 -16.95 -0.48 -9.40
CA ALA A 75 -16.13 0.72 -9.57
C ALA A 75 -15.57 1.27 -8.25
N PHE A 76 -16.25 1.02 -7.12
CA PHE A 76 -15.76 1.37 -5.78
C PHE A 76 -14.37 0.81 -5.50
N ILE A 77 -14.05 -0.39 -5.97
CA ILE A 77 -12.73 -1.02 -5.78
C ILE A 77 -11.64 -0.15 -6.45
N SER A 78 -11.92 0.41 -7.62
CA SER A 78 -10.99 1.31 -8.30
C SER A 78 -10.77 2.61 -7.53
N TYR A 79 -11.79 3.15 -6.87
CA TYR A 79 -11.64 4.30 -5.98
C TYR A 79 -10.76 3.98 -4.76
N VAL A 80 -10.96 2.80 -4.15
CA VAL A 80 -10.13 2.33 -3.03
C VAL A 80 -8.66 2.22 -3.44
N VAL A 81 -8.37 1.60 -4.60
CA VAL A 81 -7.00 1.47 -5.10
C VAL A 81 -6.36 2.81 -5.42
N ASN A 82 -7.13 3.74 -5.99
CA ASN A 82 -6.62 5.09 -6.24
C ASN A 82 -6.35 5.82 -4.90
N GLY A 83 -7.23 5.65 -3.92
CA GLY A 83 -7.04 6.17 -2.57
C GLY A 83 -5.79 5.62 -1.89
N THR A 84 -5.54 4.30 -1.97
CA THR A 84 -4.32 3.70 -1.41
C THR A 84 -3.06 4.20 -2.11
N ASN A 85 -3.09 4.43 -3.42
CA ASN A 85 -1.97 5.05 -4.15
C ASN A 85 -1.67 6.47 -3.66
N ILE A 86 -2.71 7.30 -3.47
CA ILE A 86 -2.56 8.66 -2.93
C ILE A 86 -2.00 8.62 -1.50
N ALA A 87 -2.53 7.73 -0.65
CA ALA A 87 -2.06 7.55 0.72
C ALA A 87 -0.59 7.09 0.76
N THR A 88 -0.21 6.20 -0.15
CA THR A 88 1.18 5.72 -0.33
C THR A 88 2.11 6.89 -0.65
N LEU A 89 1.70 7.80 -1.54
CA LEU A 89 2.46 9.00 -1.88
C LEU A 89 2.64 9.92 -0.67
N MET A 90 1.57 10.13 0.11
CA MET A 90 1.64 10.93 1.34
C MET A 90 2.58 10.33 2.39
N LEU A 91 2.56 9.00 2.56
CA LEU A 91 3.49 8.31 3.46
C LEU A 91 4.93 8.39 2.97
N LEU A 92 5.16 8.33 1.66
CA LEU A 92 6.50 8.46 1.10
C LEU A 92 7.07 9.86 1.35
N LEU A 93 6.24 10.89 1.24
CA LEU A 93 6.61 12.26 1.60
C LEU A 93 6.93 12.39 3.10
N SER A 94 6.14 11.76 3.97
CA SER A 94 6.40 11.81 5.42
C SER A 94 7.70 11.11 5.80
N VAL A 95 7.99 9.95 5.17
CA VAL A 95 9.28 9.25 5.27
C VAL A 95 10.42 10.16 4.80
N PHE A 96 10.28 10.81 3.64
CA PHE A 96 11.30 11.71 3.11
C PHE A 96 11.60 12.86 4.09
N VAL A 97 10.57 13.51 4.63
CA VAL A 97 10.71 14.58 5.62
C VAL A 97 11.37 14.07 6.91
N ALA A 98 10.96 12.90 7.40
CA ALA A 98 11.53 12.29 8.60
C ALA A 98 13.03 11.98 8.45
N VAL A 99 13.43 11.43 7.29
CA VAL A 99 14.84 11.17 6.97
C VAL A 99 15.63 12.48 6.87
N ARG A 100 15.11 13.50 6.19
CA ARG A 100 15.78 14.81 6.09
C ARG A 100 15.97 15.46 7.45
N LYS A 101 14.97 15.38 8.33
CA LYS A 101 15.07 15.88 9.71
C LYS A 101 16.12 15.10 10.52
N SER A 102 16.18 13.78 10.37
CA SER A 102 17.19 12.94 11.01
C SER A 102 18.61 13.31 10.57
N GLN A 103 18.83 13.54 9.26
CA GLN A 103 20.14 13.98 8.76
C GLN A 103 20.52 15.39 9.21
N ALA A 104 19.56 16.34 9.24
CA ALA A 104 19.82 17.68 9.75
C ALA A 104 20.19 17.68 11.24
N GLY A 105 19.57 16.81 12.04
CA GLY A 105 19.95 16.61 13.45
C GLY A 105 21.32 15.97 13.63
N ALA A 106 21.71 15.05 12.73
CA ALA A 106 23.04 14.43 12.74
C ALA A 106 24.16 15.40 12.34
N ILE A 107 23.90 16.33 11.42
CA ILE A 107 24.87 17.37 11.01
C ILE A 107 25.11 18.39 12.13
N CYS A 108 24.15 18.63 13.02
CA CYS A 108 24.31 19.56 14.16
C CYS A 108 25.09 18.95 15.35
N LEU A 109 25.43 17.66 15.27
CA LEU A 109 26.13 16.90 16.32
C LEU A 109 27.60 16.61 15.95
N LEU A 110 28.07 17.13 14.81
CA LEU A 110 29.43 16.97 14.27
C LEU A 110 30.09 18.36 14.16
#